data_AF-A0A535S024-F1
#
_entry.id   AF-A0A535S024-F1
#
_cell.length_a   1.000
_cell.length_b   1.000
_cell.length_c   1.000
_cell.angle_alpha   90.00
_cell.angle_beta   90.00
_cell.angle_gamma   90.00
#
_symmetry.space_group_name_H-M   'P 1'
#
loop_
_entity.id
_entity.type
_entity.pdbx_description
1 polymer ?
#
loop_
_entity_poly.entity_id
_entity_poly.type
_entity_poly.pdbx_seq_one_letter_code
_entity_poly.pdbx_strand_id
1 'polypeptide(L)'
;MRPLALLLVVAISGCATGIAPSPTPPDASASAPPTQTPEPTPTPPVYWPLRGTLAPSADAIHKRPVLVRIPNDTAARPQSGLSKADMVWELLAE
;
A
#
# COMPACT_ATOMS: atom_id res chain seq x y z
N MET A 1 -100.61 -5.67 -4.54
CA MET A 1 -100.16 -5.55 -5.95
C MET A 1 -98.92 -6.41 -6.11
N ARG A 2 -99.01 -7.48 -6.92
CA ARG A 2 -97.90 -8.33 -7.39
C ARG A 2 -97.27 -7.67 -8.65
N PRO A 3 -96.13 -8.12 -9.21
CA PRO A 3 -94.90 -8.68 -8.63
C PRO A 3 -93.62 -8.22 -9.41
N LEU A 4 -92.48 -8.88 -9.11
CA LEU A 4 -91.40 -9.24 -10.05
C LEU A 4 -90.31 -8.21 -10.40
N ALA A 5 -89.08 -8.50 -9.96
CA ALA A 5 -87.80 -8.37 -10.68
C ALA A 5 -86.69 -8.62 -9.64
N LEU A 6 -85.59 -9.31 -9.89
CA LEU A 6 -85.09 -10.11 -10.99
C LEU A 6 -83.94 -10.92 -10.39
N LEU A 7 -83.83 -12.17 -10.80
CA LEU A 7 -82.77 -13.13 -10.49
C LEU A 7 -81.36 -12.52 -10.68
N LEU A 8 -80.44 -12.70 -9.72
CA LEU A 8 -79.01 -12.75 -10.03
C LEU A 8 -78.35 -13.88 -9.23
N VAL A 9 -77.88 -14.84 -10.02
CA VAL A 9 -77.13 -16.04 -9.66
C VAL A 9 -75.72 -15.65 -9.18
N VAL A 10 -75.14 -16.44 -8.27
CA VAL A 10 -73.81 -17.10 -8.41
C VAL A 10 -73.43 -17.70 -7.05
N ALA A 11 -73.48 -19.03 -6.98
CA ALA A 11 -72.75 -19.88 -6.03
C ALA A 11 -71.25 -19.81 -6.40
N ILE A 12 -70.23 -20.08 -5.59
CA ILE A 12 -69.97 -21.11 -4.58
C ILE A 12 -68.75 -20.57 -3.79
N SER A 13 -68.77 -20.57 -2.46
CA SER A 13 -67.58 -20.27 -1.64
C SER A 13 -67.13 -21.55 -0.95
N GLY A 14 -65.97 -22.07 -1.35
CA GLY A 14 -65.29 -23.14 -0.65
C GLY A 14 -63.79 -23.03 -0.88
N CYS A 15 -63.03 -22.70 0.16
CA CYS A 15 -61.75 -23.33 0.46
C CYS A 15 -61.29 -22.90 1.85
N ALA A 16 -61.07 -23.90 2.71
CA ALA A 16 -60.46 -23.75 4.02
C ALA A 16 -58.94 -23.63 3.88
N THR A 17 -58.30 -22.76 4.67
CA THR A 17 -56.88 -22.87 5.00
C THR A 17 -56.61 -22.33 6.40
N GLY A 18 -55.92 -23.14 7.19
CA GLY A 18 -55.61 -22.90 8.60
C GLY A 18 -54.64 -21.75 8.84
N ILE A 19 -54.73 -21.21 10.04
CA ILE A 19 -53.88 -20.15 10.59
C ILE A 19 -52.49 -20.72 10.89
N ALA A 20 -51.46 -20.24 10.20
CA ALA A 20 -50.06 -20.45 10.54
C ALA A 20 -49.56 -19.32 11.47
N PRO A 21 -48.70 -19.59 12.46
CA PRO A 21 -48.11 -18.55 13.28
C PRO A 21 -47.09 -17.70 12.48
N SER A 22 -47.09 -16.40 12.75
CA SER A 22 -46.21 -15.40 12.14
C SER A 22 -44.74 -15.60 12.55
N PRO A 23 -43.75 -15.44 11.64
CA PRO A 23 -42.35 -15.52 12.01
C PRO A 23 -41.87 -14.24 12.71
N THR A 24 -41.24 -14.38 13.87
CA THR A 24 -40.49 -13.31 14.55
C THR A 24 -39.32 -12.85 13.66
N PRO A 25 -39.09 -11.54 13.48
CA PRO A 25 -37.92 -11.07 12.73
C PRO A 25 -36.62 -11.41 13.48
N PRO A 26 -35.54 -11.82 12.80
CA PRO A 26 -34.27 -12.07 13.44
C PRO A 26 -33.66 -10.73 13.90
N ASP A 27 -33.23 -10.69 15.15
CA ASP A 27 -32.44 -9.60 15.71
C ASP A 27 -31.04 -9.64 15.07
N ALA A 28 -30.84 -8.86 14.02
CA ALA A 28 -29.60 -8.80 13.26
C ALA A 28 -28.80 -7.56 13.64
N SER A 29 -28.15 -7.61 14.80
CA SER A 29 -27.07 -6.66 15.13
C SER A 29 -25.77 -7.41 15.45
N ALA A 30 -25.24 -8.10 14.44
CA ALA A 30 -23.85 -8.52 14.45
C ALA A 30 -22.98 -7.34 13.98
N SER A 31 -22.32 -6.66 14.91
CA SER A 31 -21.31 -5.65 14.57
C SER A 31 -20.11 -6.35 13.92
N ALA A 32 -19.73 -5.94 12.72
CA ALA A 32 -18.54 -6.45 12.05
C ALA A 32 -17.27 -6.13 12.89
N PRO A 33 -16.28 -7.04 12.93
CA PRO A 33 -15.03 -6.78 13.63
C PRO A 33 -14.25 -5.63 12.96
N PRO A 34 -13.52 -4.81 13.73
CA PRO A 34 -12.74 -3.71 13.19
C PRO A 34 -11.68 -4.25 12.21
N THR A 35 -11.61 -3.64 11.03
CA THR A 35 -10.60 -3.97 10.02
C THR A 35 -9.26 -3.41 10.49
N GLN A 36 -8.23 -4.26 10.58
CA GLN A 36 -6.88 -3.84 10.92
C GLN A 36 -6.29 -3.02 9.78
N THR A 37 -5.75 -1.83 10.09
CA THR A 37 -4.98 -1.03 9.13
C THR A 37 -3.57 -1.62 9.02
N PRO A 38 -3.05 -1.87 7.81
CA PRO A 38 -1.70 -2.39 7.64
C PRO A 38 -0.65 -1.37 8.13
N GLU A 39 0.41 -1.86 8.77
CA GLU A 39 1.56 -1.07 9.18
C GLU A 39 2.41 -0.69 7.96
N PRO A 40 3.01 0.53 7.90
CA PRO A 40 3.87 0.91 6.79
C PRO A 40 5.13 0.02 6.70
N THR A 41 5.45 -0.44 5.49
CA THR A 41 6.70 -1.15 5.22
C THR A 41 7.90 -0.20 5.37
N PRO A 42 8.97 -0.59 6.08
CA PRO A 42 10.16 0.24 6.22
C PRO A 42 10.87 0.44 4.86
N THR A 43 11.37 1.65 4.62
CA THR A 43 12.19 1.93 3.43
C THR A 43 13.57 1.27 3.59
N PRO A 44 14.06 0.53 2.58
CA PRO A 44 15.37 -0.11 2.67
C PRO A 44 16.49 0.94 2.77
N PRO A 45 17.58 0.62 3.48
CA PRO A 45 18.75 1.50 3.51
C PRO A 45 19.41 1.58 2.13
N VAL A 46 19.97 2.74 1.83
CA VAL A 46 20.75 3.00 0.62
C VAL A 46 22.21 3.25 0.98
N TYR A 47 23.11 2.89 0.06
CA TYR A 47 24.55 2.95 0.28
C TYR A 47 25.25 3.74 -0.83
N TRP A 48 26.35 4.40 -0.48
CA TRP A 48 27.24 5.05 -1.44
C TRP A 48 27.88 3.99 -2.36
N PRO A 49 27.73 4.08 -3.70
CA PRO A 49 28.16 3.01 -4.61
C PRO A 49 29.65 2.64 -4.52
N LEU A 50 30.53 3.62 -4.32
CA LEU A 50 31.98 3.41 -4.26
C LEU A 50 32.50 3.10 -2.85
N ARG A 51 31.82 3.64 -1.81
CA ARG A 51 32.29 3.55 -0.41
C ARG A 51 31.61 2.42 0.37
N GLY A 52 30.44 1.95 -0.05
CA GLY A 52 29.63 0.96 0.68
C GLY A 52 29.03 1.44 2.01
N THR A 53 29.27 2.69 2.42
CA THR A 53 28.71 3.30 3.63
C THR A 53 27.28 3.80 3.42
N LEU A 54 26.49 3.95 4.48
CA LEU A 54 25.13 4.50 4.41
C LEU A 54 25.09 5.87 3.70
N ALA A 55 24.16 6.01 2.78
CA ALA A 55 23.85 7.27 2.12
C ALA A 55 22.71 7.99 2.86
N PRO A 56 22.72 9.34 2.88
CA PRO A 56 21.71 10.13 3.60
C PRO A 56 20.32 10.09 2.94
N SER A 57 20.26 9.81 1.63
CA SER A 57 19.01 9.66 0.88
C SER A 57 19.24 8.88 -0.41
N ALA A 58 18.15 8.41 -1.03
CA ALA A 58 18.20 7.78 -2.34
C ALA A 58 18.72 8.75 -3.42
N ASP A 59 18.34 10.03 -3.37
CA ASP A 59 18.81 11.01 -4.35
C ASP A 59 20.32 11.29 -4.27
N ALA A 60 20.91 11.17 -3.07
CA ALA A 60 22.32 11.47 -2.85
C ALA A 60 23.25 10.54 -3.64
N ILE A 61 22.86 9.28 -3.88
CA ILE A 61 23.70 8.27 -4.56
C ILE A 61 23.91 8.57 -6.05
N HIS A 62 23.13 9.50 -6.63
CA HIS A 62 23.24 9.90 -8.03
C HIS A 62 24.34 10.94 -8.28
N LYS A 63 25.14 11.29 -7.26
CA LYS A 63 26.29 12.18 -7.42
C LYS A 63 27.30 11.55 -8.39
N ARG A 64 27.62 12.28 -9.47
CA ARG A 64 28.60 11.83 -10.48
C ARG A 64 30.00 11.65 -9.84
N PRO A 65 30.62 10.47 -9.98
CA PRO A 65 32.01 10.27 -9.56
C PRO A 65 32.97 11.21 -10.31
N VAL A 66 33.99 11.67 -9.61
CA VAL A 66 35.08 12.46 -10.20
C VAL A 66 36.39 11.71 -10.00
N LEU A 67 37.18 11.63 -11.06
CA LEU A 67 38.52 11.05 -11.05
C LEU A 67 39.52 12.19 -11.21
N VAL A 68 40.47 12.28 -10.28
CA VAL A 68 41.49 13.33 -10.26
C VAL A 68 42.85 12.63 -10.24
N ARG A 69 43.71 12.95 -11.21
CA ARG A 69 45.11 12.54 -11.19
C ARG A 69 45.90 13.57 -10.42
N ILE A 70 46.67 13.12 -9.43
CA ILE A 70 47.45 13.98 -8.54
C ILE A 70 48.89 13.44 -8.50
N PRO A 71 49.92 14.31 -8.57
CA PRO A 71 51.30 13.88 -8.39
C PRO A 71 51.58 13.36 -6.97
N ASN A 72 52.51 12.40 -6.86
CA ASN A 72 52.98 11.86 -5.57
C ASN A 72 54.50 12.04 -5.35
N ASP A 73 55.15 12.91 -6.13
CA ASP A 73 56.55 13.28 -5.91
C ASP A 73 56.73 14.07 -4.59
N THR A 74 57.96 14.15 -4.09
CA THR A 74 58.24 14.77 -2.80
C THR A 74 57.86 16.25 -2.73
N ALA A 75 57.93 16.98 -3.84
CA ALA A 75 57.59 18.40 -3.88
C ALA A 75 56.07 18.65 -3.86
N ALA A 76 55.26 17.69 -4.32
CA ALA A 76 53.80 17.77 -4.30
C ALA A 76 53.16 17.45 -2.94
N ARG A 77 53.94 17.00 -1.95
CA ARG A 77 53.43 16.61 -0.64
C ARG A 77 53.41 17.81 0.34
N PRO A 78 52.42 17.88 1.24
CA PRO A 78 51.25 17.00 1.36
C PRO A 78 50.14 17.34 0.37
N GLN A 79 49.44 16.31 -0.16
CA GLN A 79 48.30 16.52 -1.04
C GLN A 79 47.05 16.96 -0.26
N SER A 80 46.23 17.81 -0.90
CA SER A 80 44.93 18.23 -0.36
C SER A 80 43.81 17.30 -0.82
N GLY A 81 42.86 17.01 0.07
CA GLY A 81 41.61 16.33 -0.29
C GLY A 81 41.69 14.80 -0.42
N LEU A 82 42.87 14.17 -0.30
CA LEU A 82 42.98 12.70 -0.33
C LEU A 82 42.09 12.02 0.72
N SER A 83 41.97 12.62 1.92
CA SER A 83 41.11 12.10 2.99
C SER A 83 39.60 12.21 2.71
N LYS A 84 39.21 12.84 1.60
CA LYS A 84 37.81 12.98 1.16
C LYS A 84 37.50 12.08 -0.04
N ALA A 85 38.50 11.41 -0.62
CA ALA A 85 38.31 10.48 -1.71
C ALA A 85 37.69 9.17 -1.19
N ASP A 86 36.82 8.56 -2.00
CA ASP A 86 36.25 7.24 -1.71
C ASP A 86 37.26 6.13 -2.01
N MET A 87 38.07 6.32 -3.05
CA MET A 87 39.08 5.37 -3.51
C MET A 87 40.32 6.16 -3.94
N VAL A 88 41.49 5.60 -3.67
CA VAL A 88 42.79 6.14 -4.10
C VAL A 88 43.56 5.00 -4.76
N TRP A 89 44.03 5.24 -5.97
CA TRP A 89 44.91 4.31 -6.68
C TRP A 89 46.26 4.99 -6.90
N GLU A 90 47.32 4.27 -6.55
CA GLU A 90 48.69 4.64 -6.90
C GLU A 90 49.13 3.76 -8.08
N LEU A 91 49.63 4.42 -9.12
CA LEU A 91 50.08 3.81 -10.37
C LEU A 91 51.47 4.34 -10.66
N LEU A 92 52.34 3.51 -11.24
CA LEU A 92 53.62 3.99 -11.77
C LEU A 92 53.33 5.02 -12.87
N ALA A 93 53.95 6.18 -12.74
CA ALA A 93 53.79 7.31 -13.63
C ALA A 93 55.14 8.04 -13.77
N GLU A 94 55.26 8.79 -14.85
CA GLU A 94 56.42 9.64 -15.18
C GLU A 94 56.31 11.02 -14.54
#